data_AF-A0A0G0UU98-F1
#
_entry.id   AF-A0A0G0UU98-F1
#
_cell.length_a   1.000
_cell.length_b   1.000
_cell.length_c   1.000
_cell.angle_alpha   90.00
_cell.angle_beta   90.00
_cell.angle_gamma   90.00
#
_symmetry.space_group_name_H-M   'P 1'
#
loop_
_entity.id
_entity.type
_entity.pdbx_description
1 polymer ?
#
loop_
_entity_poly.entity_id
_entity_poly.type
_entity_poly.pdbx_seq_one_letter_code
_entity_poly.pdbx_strand_id
1 'polypeptide(L)'
;MRLNPDSQGVTAADLLNGLREDQLTVLFAKVLPFFKAKKVAKVLILFREQKKFETVADFLEALKDFKGKPGLNPATLPFLALRIAVNSELENLKEALPKAFALLNKGGKLVILSFHSKEEKIIKDFFFSEERENKAKILTKTAITPRDEEIAKNVKARSAKLWILEKSF
;
A
#
# COMPACT_ATOMS: atom_id res chain seq x y z
N MET A 1 13.06 3.94 -2.56
CA MET A 1 11.69 3.36 -2.45
C MET A 1 11.47 2.14 -3.36
N ARG A 2 12.35 1.83 -4.32
CA ARG A 2 12.29 0.55 -5.04
C ARG A 2 12.61 -0.61 -4.09
N LEU A 3 11.82 -1.67 -4.13
CA LEU A 3 12.06 -2.92 -3.39
C LEU A 3 13.21 -3.72 -4.02
N ASN A 4 13.34 -3.67 -5.36
CA ASN A 4 14.51 -4.17 -6.08
C ASN A 4 15.34 -2.98 -6.58
N PRO A 5 16.50 -2.66 -5.95
CA PRO A 5 17.34 -1.53 -6.34
C PRO A 5 17.88 -1.62 -7.77
N ASP A 6 18.13 -2.85 -8.24
CA ASP A 6 18.72 -3.17 -9.55
C ASP A 6 17.70 -3.16 -10.68
N SER A 7 16.40 -3.08 -10.34
CA SER A 7 15.37 -2.88 -11.35
C SER A 7 15.55 -1.51 -12.03
N GLN A 8 15.53 -1.49 -13.37
CA GLN A 8 15.50 -0.25 -14.17
C GLN A 8 14.14 0.49 -14.08
N GLY A 9 13.35 0.21 -13.05
CA GLY A 9 12.04 0.82 -12.84
C GLY A 9 12.11 2.28 -12.39
N VAL A 10 10.99 2.97 -12.54
CA VAL A 10 10.79 4.38 -12.18
C VAL A 10 11.04 4.60 -10.68
N THR A 11 11.78 5.64 -10.33
CA THR A 11 12.01 6.02 -8.93
C THR A 11 10.90 6.94 -8.41
N ALA A 12 10.85 7.13 -7.08
CA ALA A 12 9.93 8.11 -6.49
C ALA A 12 10.25 9.55 -6.95
N ALA A 13 11.55 9.87 -7.13
CA ALA A 13 11.99 11.16 -7.64
C ALA A 13 11.51 11.37 -9.07
N ASP A 14 11.59 10.35 -9.93
CA ASP A 14 11.10 10.43 -11.30
C ASP A 14 9.59 10.72 -11.36
N LEU A 15 8.79 10.04 -10.51
CA LEU A 15 7.35 10.31 -10.41
C LEU A 15 7.07 11.74 -9.96
N LEU A 16 7.76 12.21 -8.91
CA LEU A 16 7.55 13.54 -8.35
C LEU A 16 7.99 14.66 -9.32
N ASN A 17 9.06 14.44 -10.07
CA ASN A 17 9.57 15.42 -11.02
C ASN A 17 8.86 15.37 -12.38
N GLY A 18 8.33 14.22 -12.79
CA GLY A 18 7.77 14.01 -14.13
C GLY A 18 6.25 14.08 -14.24
N LEU A 19 5.50 13.65 -13.21
CA LEU A 19 4.04 13.58 -13.31
C LEU A 19 3.38 14.97 -13.24
N ARG A 20 2.26 15.15 -13.92
CA ARG A 20 1.43 16.36 -13.79
C ARG A 20 0.64 16.36 -12.47
N GLU A 21 0.08 17.52 -12.10
CA GLU A 21 -0.71 17.67 -10.86
C GLU A 21 -1.90 16.70 -10.79
N ASP A 22 -2.62 16.51 -11.90
CA ASP A 22 -3.75 15.57 -12.01
C ASP A 22 -3.30 14.13 -11.75
N GLN A 23 -2.17 13.74 -12.33
CA GLN A 23 -1.60 12.40 -12.16
C GLN A 23 -1.08 12.18 -10.73
N LEU A 24 -0.39 13.15 -10.14
CA LEU A 24 0.03 13.11 -8.74
C LEU A 24 -1.19 13.05 -7.81
N THR A 25 -2.25 13.79 -8.11
CA THR A 25 -3.50 13.75 -7.33
C THR A 25 -4.07 12.35 -7.33
N VAL A 26 -4.18 11.70 -8.49
CA VAL A 26 -4.65 10.31 -8.60
C VAL A 26 -3.75 9.34 -7.82
N LEU A 27 -2.43 9.50 -7.93
CA LEU A 27 -1.46 8.69 -7.21
C LEU A 27 -1.66 8.80 -5.68
N PHE A 28 -1.73 10.02 -5.14
CA PHE A 28 -1.91 10.24 -3.70
C PHE A 28 -3.31 9.86 -3.22
N ALA A 29 -4.32 9.97 -4.09
CA ALA A 29 -5.69 9.56 -3.78
C ALA A 29 -5.83 8.04 -3.57
N LYS A 30 -4.82 7.23 -3.94
CA LYS A 30 -4.77 5.81 -3.58
C LYS A 30 -4.79 5.60 -2.06
N VAL A 31 -4.31 6.56 -1.26
CA VAL A 31 -4.20 6.41 0.21
C VAL A 31 -4.72 7.61 1.01
N LEU A 32 -5.01 8.72 0.34
CA LEU A 32 -5.57 9.94 0.93
C LEU A 32 -6.96 10.26 0.36
N PRO A 33 -7.82 10.97 1.10
CA PRO A 33 -9.02 11.59 0.52
C PRO A 33 -8.65 12.52 -0.64
N PHE A 34 -9.47 12.56 -1.69
CA PHE A 34 -9.16 13.27 -2.94
C PHE A 34 -8.78 14.75 -2.72
N PHE A 35 -9.52 15.48 -1.87
CA PHE A 35 -9.21 16.88 -1.57
C PHE A 35 -7.85 17.07 -0.88
N LYS A 36 -7.40 16.11 -0.06
CA LYS A 36 -6.06 16.13 0.54
C LYS A 36 -5.00 15.75 -0.47
N ALA A 37 -5.26 14.74 -1.30
CA ALA A 37 -4.37 14.32 -2.38
C ALA A 37 -4.10 15.47 -3.36
N LYS A 38 -5.13 16.24 -3.73
CA LYS A 38 -4.99 17.43 -4.57
C LYS A 38 -4.12 18.50 -3.91
N LYS A 39 -4.30 18.75 -2.60
CA LYS A 39 -3.46 19.68 -1.84
C LYS A 39 -2.00 19.23 -1.82
N VAL A 40 -1.75 17.95 -1.55
CA VAL A 40 -0.39 17.36 -1.57
C VAL A 40 0.23 17.54 -2.95
N ALA A 41 -0.47 17.16 -4.02
CA ALA A 41 0.00 17.32 -5.39
C ALA A 41 0.38 18.78 -5.68
N LYS A 42 -0.52 19.73 -5.42
CA LYS A 42 -0.25 21.16 -5.63
C LYS A 42 0.99 21.65 -4.88
N VAL A 43 1.15 21.28 -3.61
CA VAL A 43 2.33 21.65 -2.81
C VAL A 43 3.63 21.10 -3.42
N LEU A 44 3.61 19.85 -3.88
CA LEU A 44 4.78 19.22 -4.50
C LEU A 44 5.13 19.84 -5.86
N ILE A 45 4.12 20.24 -6.65
CA ILE A 45 4.32 20.98 -7.91
C ILE A 45 5.01 22.33 -7.64
N LEU A 46 4.48 23.11 -6.70
CA LEU A 46 5.05 24.42 -6.35
C LEU A 46 6.47 24.30 -5.78
N PHE A 47 6.76 23.22 -5.04
CA PHE A 47 8.11 22.94 -4.55
C PHE A 47 9.07 22.62 -5.70
N ARG A 48 8.69 21.74 -6.64
CA ARG A 48 9.58 21.32 -7.73
C ARG A 48 9.87 22.41 -8.75
N GLU A 49 9.02 23.43 -8.86
CA GLU A 49 9.29 24.64 -9.65
C GLU A 49 10.51 25.41 -9.13
N GLN A 50 10.81 25.29 -7.84
CA GLN A 50 11.95 25.94 -7.20
C GLN A 50 13.15 25.00 -7.07
N LYS A 51 12.91 23.73 -6.72
CA LYS A 51 13.95 22.74 -6.46
C LYS A 51 13.47 21.32 -6.79
N LYS A 52 14.19 20.61 -7.65
CA LYS A 52 13.86 19.21 -7.97
C LYS A 52 13.92 18.31 -6.74
N PHE A 53 13.11 17.25 -6.74
CA PHE A 53 13.20 16.20 -5.72
C PHE A 53 14.35 15.25 -6.04
N GLU A 54 15.34 15.17 -5.16
CA GLU A 54 16.48 14.24 -5.29
C GLU A 54 16.56 13.30 -4.07
N THR A 55 16.14 13.80 -2.91
CA THR A 55 16.28 13.13 -1.62
C THR A 55 14.95 13.02 -0.87
N VAL A 56 14.97 12.18 0.16
CA VAL A 56 13.86 12.07 1.13
C VAL A 56 13.67 13.40 1.89
N ALA A 57 14.75 14.15 2.12
CA ALA A 57 14.71 15.43 2.81
C ALA A 57 13.91 16.47 2.01
N ASP A 58 14.09 16.52 0.69
CA ASP A 58 13.33 17.43 -0.18
C ASP A 58 11.82 17.17 -0.09
N PHE A 59 11.44 15.89 -0.06
CA PHE A 59 10.04 15.49 0.06
C PHE A 59 9.44 15.86 1.42
N LEU A 60 10.20 15.69 2.50
CA LEU A 60 9.80 16.10 3.84
C LEU A 60 9.70 17.62 3.96
N GLU A 61 10.63 18.36 3.36
CA GLU A 61 10.64 19.81 3.32
C GLU A 61 9.40 20.34 2.60
N ALA A 62 9.07 19.79 1.43
CA ALA A 62 7.88 20.16 0.69
C ALA A 62 6.59 19.95 1.49
N LEU A 63 6.54 18.94 2.36
CA LEU A 63 5.36 18.60 3.15
C LEU A 63 5.38 19.14 4.59
N LYS A 64 6.36 19.98 4.96
CA LYS A 64 6.54 20.45 6.35
C LYS A 64 5.29 21.13 6.92
N ASP A 65 4.59 21.91 6.11
CA ASP A 65 3.39 22.66 6.51
C ASP A 65 2.08 21.89 6.26
N PHE A 66 2.18 20.68 5.70
CA PHE A 66 1.01 19.86 5.41
C PHE A 66 0.46 19.22 6.67
N LYS A 67 -0.80 19.52 7.01
CA LYS A 67 -1.49 18.90 8.15
C LYS A 67 -2.10 17.55 7.76
N GLY A 68 -1.48 16.48 8.27
CA GLY A 68 -1.86 15.10 8.04
C GLY A 68 -3.06 14.60 8.84
N LYS A 69 -3.06 13.30 9.13
CA LYS A 69 -4.00 12.67 10.07
C LYS A 69 -3.47 12.87 11.51
N PRO A 70 -4.30 13.26 12.49
CA PRO A 70 -3.87 13.36 13.88
C PRO A 70 -3.20 12.06 14.36
N GLY A 71 -2.09 12.19 15.11
CA GLY A 71 -1.31 11.05 15.60
C GLY A 71 -0.48 10.31 14.55
N LEU A 72 -0.41 10.81 13.31
CA LEU A 72 0.42 10.26 12.25
C LEU A 72 1.30 11.35 11.64
N ASN A 73 2.58 11.05 11.39
CA ASN A 73 3.44 11.97 10.66
C ASN A 73 2.79 12.30 9.29
N PRO A 74 2.61 13.59 8.92
CA PRO A 74 1.89 13.99 7.72
C PRO A 74 2.42 13.38 6.42
N ALA A 75 3.72 13.09 6.36
CA ALA A 75 4.34 12.50 5.18
C ALA A 75 4.10 10.99 5.06
N THR A 76 3.65 10.30 6.12
CA THR A 76 3.51 8.83 6.13
C THR A 76 2.62 8.29 5.01
N LEU A 77 1.45 8.90 4.80
CA LEU A 77 0.53 8.47 3.73
C LEU A 77 1.05 8.86 2.34
N PRO A 78 1.56 10.09 2.10
CA PRO A 78 2.28 10.40 0.86
C PRO A 78 3.43 9.43 0.53
N PHE A 79 4.25 9.05 1.52
CA PHE A 79 5.28 8.01 1.36
C PHE A 79 4.69 6.67 0.93
N LEU A 80 3.62 6.23 1.59
CA LEU A 80 2.93 4.99 1.23
C LEU A 80 2.42 5.04 -0.22
N ALA A 81 1.85 6.16 -0.66
CA ALA A 81 1.34 6.32 -2.01
C ALA A 81 2.46 6.15 -3.06
N LEU A 82 3.60 6.80 -2.83
CA LEU A 82 4.77 6.70 -3.71
C LEU A 82 5.32 5.28 -3.72
N ARG A 83 5.41 4.62 -2.56
CA ARG A 83 5.93 3.25 -2.47
C ARG A 83 5.05 2.26 -3.25
N ILE A 84 3.73 2.38 -3.08
CA ILE A 84 2.74 1.60 -3.83
C ILE A 84 2.92 1.82 -5.34
N ALA A 85 3.08 3.08 -5.77
CA ALA A 85 3.20 3.41 -7.19
C ALA A 85 4.53 2.93 -7.81
N VAL A 86 5.64 3.10 -7.08
CA VAL A 86 7.00 2.72 -7.56
C VAL A 86 7.12 1.21 -7.72
N ASN A 87 6.50 0.43 -6.84
CA ASN A 87 6.65 -1.03 -6.82
C ASN A 87 5.44 -1.79 -7.37
N SER A 88 4.45 -1.09 -7.92
CA SER A 88 3.19 -1.69 -8.39
C SER A 88 2.57 -2.65 -7.36
N GLU A 89 2.62 -2.29 -6.07
CA GLU A 89 2.36 -3.22 -4.95
C GLU A 89 0.96 -3.86 -5.06
N LEU A 90 -0.05 -3.06 -5.41
CA LEU A 90 -1.44 -3.52 -5.49
C LEU A 90 -1.69 -4.39 -6.73
N GLU A 91 -1.10 -4.02 -7.85
CA GLU A 91 -1.20 -4.74 -9.12
C GLU A 91 -0.51 -6.11 -9.00
N ASN A 92 0.70 -6.14 -8.43
CA ASN A 92 1.42 -7.38 -8.15
C ASN A 92 0.63 -8.29 -7.21
N LEU A 93 0.00 -7.75 -6.16
CA LEU A 93 -0.84 -8.53 -5.26
C LEU A 93 -2.05 -9.15 -5.99
N LYS A 94 -2.74 -8.37 -6.83
CA LYS A 94 -3.87 -8.87 -7.63
C LYS A 94 -3.48 -9.99 -8.58
N GLU A 95 -2.28 -9.91 -9.16
CA GLU A 95 -1.77 -10.93 -10.08
C GLU A 95 -1.28 -12.18 -9.33
N ALA A 96 -0.59 -11.99 -8.20
CA ALA A 96 0.02 -13.08 -7.44
C ALA A 96 -1.03 -13.93 -6.70
N LEU A 97 -2.12 -13.33 -6.22
CA LEU A 97 -3.14 -14.01 -5.42
C LEU A 97 -3.75 -15.25 -6.11
N PRO A 98 -4.32 -15.14 -7.33
CA PRO A 98 -4.87 -16.31 -8.03
C PRO A 98 -3.80 -17.36 -8.35
N LYS A 99 -2.59 -16.92 -8.72
CA LYS A 99 -1.46 -17.81 -9.02
C LYS A 99 -1.04 -18.61 -7.79
N ALA A 100 -0.89 -17.95 -6.64
CA ALA A 100 -0.55 -18.59 -5.38
C ALA A 100 -1.63 -19.59 -4.94
N PHE A 101 -2.91 -19.22 -5.07
CA PHE A 101 -4.02 -20.11 -4.75
C PHE A 101 -4.09 -21.34 -5.68
N ALA A 102 -3.81 -21.16 -6.97
CA ALA A 102 -3.78 -22.26 -7.94
C ALA A 102 -2.74 -23.33 -7.59
N LEU A 103 -1.59 -22.92 -7.03
CA LEU A 103 -0.51 -23.83 -6.62
C LEU A 103 -0.83 -24.67 -5.38
N LEU A 104 -1.87 -24.33 -4.60
CA LEU A 104 -2.22 -25.09 -3.42
C LEU A 104 -2.86 -26.43 -3.80
N ASN A 105 -2.51 -27.48 -3.05
CA ASN A 105 -3.28 -28.72 -3.02
C ASN A 105 -4.60 -28.51 -2.27
N LYS A 106 -5.55 -29.43 -2.44
CA LYS A 106 -6.75 -29.51 -1.60
C LYS A 106 -6.37 -29.55 -0.11
N GLY A 107 -7.03 -28.75 0.70
CA GLY A 107 -6.72 -28.54 2.13
C GLY A 107 -5.50 -27.64 2.38
N GLY A 108 -4.81 -27.18 1.33
CA GLY A 108 -3.74 -26.21 1.41
C GLY A 108 -4.24 -24.85 1.86
N LYS A 109 -3.42 -24.11 2.60
CA LYS A 109 -3.79 -22.82 3.19
C LYS A 109 -2.98 -21.69 2.59
N LEU A 110 -3.67 -20.65 2.17
CA LEU A 110 -3.10 -19.36 1.81
C LEU A 110 -3.18 -18.43 3.02
N VAL A 111 -2.03 -18.10 3.60
CA VAL A 111 -1.92 -17.17 4.74
C VAL A 111 -1.32 -15.86 4.24
N ILE A 112 -2.02 -14.75 4.47
CA ILE A 112 -1.62 -13.45 3.94
C ILE A 112 -1.65 -12.40 5.04
N LEU A 113 -0.58 -11.60 5.11
CA LEU A 113 -0.50 -10.39 5.92
C LEU A 113 -0.71 -9.16 5.04
N SER A 114 -1.56 -8.25 5.50
CA SER A 114 -1.71 -6.90 4.94
C SER A 114 -1.38 -5.85 5.99
N PHE A 115 -0.86 -4.71 5.57
CA PHE A 115 -0.47 -3.61 6.45
C PHE A 115 -1.28 -2.34 6.21
N HIS A 116 -2.07 -2.29 5.14
CA HIS A 116 -2.99 -1.19 4.90
C HIS A 116 -4.30 -1.62 4.22
N SER A 117 -5.29 -0.73 4.28
CA SER A 117 -6.67 -1.04 3.85
C SER A 117 -6.81 -1.41 2.37
N LYS A 118 -5.95 -0.92 1.47
CA LYS A 118 -6.01 -1.25 0.05
C LYS A 118 -5.61 -2.70 -0.27
N GLU A 119 -4.55 -3.21 0.36
CA GLU A 119 -4.17 -4.63 0.30
C GLU A 119 -5.29 -5.50 0.87
N GLU A 120 -5.75 -5.16 2.08
CA GLU A 120 -6.82 -5.90 2.75
C GLU A 120 -8.09 -5.97 1.89
N LYS A 121 -8.45 -4.87 1.22
CA LYS A 121 -9.58 -4.88 0.29
C LYS A 121 -9.38 -5.90 -0.84
N ILE A 122 -8.21 -5.90 -1.48
CA ILE A 122 -7.92 -6.85 -2.57
C ILE A 122 -7.97 -8.30 -2.07
N ILE A 123 -7.40 -8.57 -0.89
CA ILE A 123 -7.41 -9.91 -0.27
C ILE A 123 -8.84 -10.35 0.02
N LYS A 124 -9.65 -9.49 0.64
CA LYS A 124 -11.06 -9.81 0.95
C LYS A 124 -11.88 -10.02 -0.31
N ASP A 125 -11.74 -9.14 -1.31
CA ASP A 125 -12.45 -9.26 -2.58
C ASP A 125 -12.11 -10.60 -3.26
N PHE A 126 -10.84 -11.02 -3.26
CA PHE A 126 -10.41 -12.32 -3.77
C PHE A 126 -10.97 -13.49 -2.94
N PHE A 127 -10.82 -13.46 -1.61
CA PHE A 127 -11.26 -14.52 -0.71
C PHE A 127 -12.77 -14.77 -0.82
N PHE A 128 -13.57 -13.71 -0.83
CA PHE A 128 -15.02 -13.82 -0.97
C PHE A 128 -15.44 -14.32 -2.36
N SER A 129 -14.67 -14.03 -3.41
CA SER A 129 -14.92 -14.60 -4.74
C SER A 129 -14.71 -16.12 -4.73
N GLU A 130 -13.57 -16.58 -4.23
CA GLU A 130 -13.24 -18.01 -4.18
C GLU A 130 -14.20 -18.79 -3.27
N GLU A 131 -14.61 -18.22 -2.13
CA GLU A 131 -15.60 -18.84 -1.25
C GLU A 131 -16.98 -18.93 -1.89
N ARG A 132 -17.44 -17.86 -2.58
CA ARG A 132 -18.71 -17.86 -3.31
C ARG A 132 -18.76 -18.92 -4.42
N GLU A 133 -17.62 -19.16 -5.06
CA GLU A 133 -17.47 -20.19 -6.09
C GLU A 133 -17.22 -21.59 -5.50
N ASN A 134 -17.35 -21.76 -4.18
CA ASN A 134 -17.09 -23.00 -3.43
C ASN A 134 -15.68 -23.57 -3.63
N LYS A 135 -14.72 -22.72 -4.01
CA LYS A 135 -13.32 -23.09 -4.23
C LYS A 135 -12.48 -23.12 -2.99
N ALA A 136 -12.92 -22.38 -1.99
CA ALA A 136 -12.21 -22.24 -0.75
C ALA A 136 -13.16 -22.00 0.41
N LYS A 137 -12.59 -22.05 1.61
CA LYS A 137 -13.24 -21.69 2.86
C LYS A 137 -12.40 -20.64 3.56
N ILE A 138 -13.00 -19.51 3.91
CA ILE A 138 -12.32 -18.49 4.71
C ILE A 138 -12.27 -18.97 6.16
N LEU A 139 -11.06 -19.13 6.70
CA LEU A 139 -10.89 -19.62 8.08
C LEU A 139 -10.93 -18.48 9.11
N THR A 140 -10.73 -17.24 8.67
CA THR A 140 -10.75 -16.04 9.53
C THR A 140 -11.97 -15.17 9.24
N LYS A 141 -12.98 -15.19 10.13
CA LYS A 141 -14.18 -14.33 10.00
C LYS A 141 -13.83 -12.84 10.04
N THR A 142 -12.84 -12.48 10.85
CA THR A 142 -12.23 -11.15 10.94
C THR A 142 -10.72 -11.31 10.84
N ALA A 143 -10.03 -10.26 10.38
CA ALA A 143 -8.57 -10.25 10.37
C ALA A 143 -8.02 -10.55 11.78
N ILE A 144 -7.02 -11.42 11.85
CA ILE A 144 -6.24 -11.61 13.08
C ILE A 144 -5.26 -10.43 13.18
N THR A 145 -5.30 -9.70 14.29
CA THR A 145 -4.45 -8.54 14.55
C THR A 145 -3.43 -8.86 15.64
N PRO A 146 -2.25 -8.21 15.64
CA PRO A 146 -1.25 -8.38 16.68
C PRO A 146 -1.80 -7.99 18.06
N ARG A 147 -1.23 -8.59 19.10
CA ARG A 147 -1.51 -8.20 20.49
C ARG A 147 -0.61 -7.05 20.91
N ASP A 148 -0.99 -6.34 21.98
CA ASP A 148 -0.20 -5.20 22.50
C ASP A 148 1.24 -5.59 22.84
N GLU A 149 1.45 -6.79 23.40
CA GLU A 149 2.78 -7.34 23.69
C GLU A 149 3.64 -7.50 22.43
N GLU A 150 3.03 -7.90 21.31
CA GLU A 150 3.72 -8.03 20.03
C GLU A 150 4.07 -6.65 19.47
N ILE A 151 3.13 -5.69 19.55
CA ILE A 151 3.36 -4.31 19.10
C ILE A 151 4.47 -3.64 19.91
N ALA A 152 4.53 -3.88 21.22
CA ALA A 152 5.58 -3.35 22.08
C ALA A 152 6.97 -3.87 21.69
N LYS A 153 7.07 -5.14 21.28
CA LYS A 153 8.32 -5.75 20.79
C LYS A 153 8.62 -5.39 19.33
N ASN A 154 7.58 -5.16 18.53
CA ASN A 154 7.68 -4.89 17.11
C ASN A 154 6.63 -3.86 16.67
N VAL A 155 6.98 -2.58 16.75
CA VAL A 155 6.10 -1.47 16.35
C VAL A 155 5.63 -1.58 14.89
N LYS A 156 6.38 -2.26 14.01
CA LYS A 156 6.00 -2.45 12.61
C LYS A 156 4.79 -3.39 12.46
N ALA A 157 4.53 -4.26 13.44
CA ALA A 157 3.39 -5.15 13.44
C ALA A 157 2.05 -4.41 13.65
N ARG A 158 2.05 -3.19 14.21
CA ARG A 158 0.83 -2.46 14.66
C ARG A 158 -0.33 -2.36 13.64
N SER A 159 -0.05 -2.48 12.35
CA SER A 159 -1.05 -2.39 11.28
C SER A 159 -1.26 -3.71 10.54
N ALA A 160 -0.58 -4.78 10.97
CA ALA A 160 -0.66 -6.11 10.39
C ALA A 160 -2.05 -6.70 10.60
N LYS A 161 -2.57 -7.30 9.53
CA LYS A 161 -3.85 -7.99 9.48
C LYS A 161 -3.65 -9.30 8.73
N LEU A 162 -3.83 -10.40 9.45
CA LEU A 162 -3.67 -11.75 8.92
C LEU A 162 -5.02 -12.33 8.49
N TRP A 163 -5.03 -12.89 7.28
CA TRP A 163 -6.17 -13.59 6.69
C TRP A 163 -5.76 -15.00 6.27
N ILE A 164 -6.68 -15.96 6.41
CA ILE A 164 -6.44 -17.36 6.05
C ILE A 164 -7.57 -17.88 5.15
N LEU A 165 -7.18 -18.42 4.00
CA LEU A 165 -8.06 -19.11 3.06
C LEU A 165 -7.59 -20.56 2.91
N GLU A 166 -8.50 -21.52 3.02
CA GLU A 166 -8.21 -22.94 2.80
C GLU A 166 -8.84 -23.39 1.48
N LYS A 167 -8.08 -24.07 0.63
CA LYS A 167 -8.56 -24.55 -0.67
C LYS A 167 -9.41 -25.81 -0.47
N SER A 168 -10.63 -25.77 -1.00
CA SER A 168 -11.64 -26.83 -0.79
C SER A 168 -11.57 -27.96 -1.80
N PHE A 169 -11.02 -27.72 -3.00
CA PHE A 169 -10.90 -28.69 -4.08
C PHE A 169 -9.52 -28.74 -4.71
#